data_AF-A0A094FCN1-F1
#
_entry.id   AF-A0A094FCN1-F1
#
_cell.length_a   1.000
_cell.length_b   1.000
_cell.length_c   1.000
_cell.angle_alpha   90.00
_cell.angle_beta   90.00
_cell.angle_gamma   90.00
#
_symmetry.space_group_name_H-M   'P 1'
#
loop_
_entity.id
_entity.type
_entity.pdbx_description
1 polymer ?
#
loop_
_entity_poly.entity_id
_entity_poly.type
_entity_poly.pdbx_seq_one_letter_code
_entity_poly.pdbx_strand_id
1 'polypeptide(L)'
;MQSQLTATLVTSALVAGVTVGACTWPQMANTEDSKVCFVLAIWYSSLLLSITSIGSATQQIVALNRLATYPNGLEMIRWLLAKDQPDIEDSRQVLKPRSSQLWLWQLPISLQKTSLYLFATGLFVLVYSRIPTGSEHWSTNDTKIIAIFSCAAAYSLSNYLITSARLYYINSP
;
A
#
# COMPACT_ATOMS: atom_id res chain seq x y z
N MET A 1 10.26 15.22 -1.89
CA MET A 1 8.86 14.89 -1.49
C MET A 1 7.93 14.76 -2.68
N GLN A 2 7.85 15.72 -3.61
CA GLN A 2 6.97 15.60 -4.78
C GLN A 2 7.20 14.30 -5.57
N SER A 3 8.45 13.93 -5.85
CA SER A 3 8.79 12.66 -6.53
C SER A 3 8.22 11.41 -5.83
N GLN A 4 8.19 11.37 -4.49
CA GLN A 4 7.64 10.24 -3.74
C GLN A 4 6.11 10.18 -3.84
N LEU A 5 5.43 11.33 -3.82
CA LEU A 5 3.97 11.41 -3.97
C LEU A 5 3.55 11.04 -5.40
N THR A 6 4.29 11.51 -6.41
CA THR A 6 4.05 11.13 -7.81
C THR A 6 4.27 9.63 -8.03
N ALA A 7 5.34 9.06 -7.46
CA ALA A 7 5.56 7.62 -7.50
C ALA A 7 4.40 6.85 -6.83
N THR A 8 3.93 7.31 -5.67
CA THR A 8 2.78 6.72 -4.97
C THR A 8 1.54 6.76 -5.87
N LEU A 9 1.23 7.91 -6.48
CA LEU A 9 0.09 8.09 -7.37
C LEU A 9 0.13 7.11 -8.57
N VAL A 10 1.28 7.00 -9.25
CA VAL A 10 1.47 6.07 -10.37
C VAL A 10 1.28 4.62 -9.89
N THR A 11 1.89 4.25 -8.78
CA THR A 11 1.77 2.88 -8.25
C THR A 11 0.33 2.55 -7.82
N SER A 12 -0.40 3.50 -7.23
CA SER A 12 -1.82 3.33 -6.89
C SER A 12 -2.67 3.13 -8.13
N ALA A 13 -2.47 3.95 -9.17
CA ALA A 13 -3.18 3.79 -10.44
C ALA A 13 -2.94 2.42 -11.08
N LEU A 14 -1.69 1.92 -11.05
CA LEU A 14 -1.35 0.58 -11.53
C LEU A 14 -2.05 -0.51 -10.72
N VAL A 15 -2.05 -0.44 -9.39
CA VAL A 15 -2.74 -1.42 -8.53
C VAL A 15 -4.25 -1.42 -8.77
N ALA A 16 -4.86 -0.24 -8.96
CA ALA A 16 -6.27 -0.13 -9.30
C ALA A 16 -6.58 -0.81 -10.65
N GLY A 17 -5.75 -0.55 -11.67
CA GLY A 17 -5.88 -1.18 -12.99
C GLY A 17 -5.75 -2.71 -12.95
N VAL A 18 -4.76 -3.23 -12.23
CA VAL A 18 -4.58 -4.68 -12.05
C VAL A 18 -5.75 -5.29 -11.28
N THR A 19 -6.29 -4.60 -10.27
CA THR A 19 -7.43 -5.08 -9.49
C THR A 19 -8.69 -5.18 -10.37
N VAL A 20 -8.97 -4.16 -11.19
CA VAL A 20 -10.08 -4.19 -12.14
C VAL A 20 -9.90 -5.32 -13.16
N GLY A 21 -8.69 -5.49 -13.69
CA GLY A 21 -8.36 -6.58 -14.61
C GLY A 21 -8.51 -7.98 -13.99
N ALA A 22 -8.27 -8.12 -12.69
CA ALA A 22 -8.48 -9.38 -11.98
C ALA A 22 -9.98 -9.70 -11.81
N CYS A 23 -10.83 -8.68 -11.63
CA CYS A 23 -12.28 -8.87 -11.51
C CYS A 23 -12.94 -9.40 -12.79
N THR A 24 -12.30 -9.29 -13.96
CA THR A 24 -12.85 -9.78 -15.24
C THR A 24 -12.48 -11.24 -15.54
N TRP A 25 -11.74 -11.92 -14.66
CA TRP A 25 -11.33 -13.30 -14.89
C TRP A 25 -12.55 -14.25 -14.97
N PRO A 26 -12.55 -15.22 -15.93
CA PRO A 26 -13.69 -16.11 -16.17
C PRO A 26 -14.04 -16.98 -14.96
N GLN A 27 -13.03 -17.20 -14.10
CA GLN A 27 -13.10 -17.86 -12.81
C GLN A 27 -14.13 -17.21 -11.85
N MET A 28 -14.41 -15.92 -12.00
CA MET A 28 -15.32 -15.14 -11.16
C MET A 28 -16.75 -15.11 -11.74
N ALA A 29 -16.91 -15.31 -13.05
CA ALA A 29 -18.20 -15.21 -13.75
C ALA A 29 -19.09 -16.46 -13.57
N ASN A 30 -18.48 -17.63 -13.34
CA ASN A 30 -19.19 -18.92 -13.35
C ASN A 30 -19.40 -19.53 -11.96
N THR A 31 -19.21 -18.76 -10.88
CA THR A 31 -19.20 -19.34 -9.52
C THR A 31 -20.16 -18.58 -8.59
N GLU A 32 -21.31 -19.18 -8.27
CA GLU A 32 -22.26 -18.70 -7.24
C GLU A 32 -21.79 -19.01 -5.80
N ASP A 33 -20.50 -19.34 -5.61
CA ASP A 33 -19.97 -19.71 -4.29
C ASP A 33 -19.81 -18.49 -3.39
N SER A 34 -20.22 -18.65 -2.13
CA SER A 34 -20.00 -17.65 -1.06
C SER A 34 -18.52 -17.24 -0.93
N LYS A 35 -17.59 -18.16 -1.24
CA LYS A 35 -16.14 -17.92 -1.22
C LYS A 35 -15.70 -16.86 -2.26
N VAL A 36 -16.33 -16.83 -3.44
CA VAL A 36 -16.01 -15.87 -4.50
C VAL A 36 -16.53 -14.46 -4.17
N CYS A 37 -17.69 -14.38 -3.52
CA CYS A 37 -18.23 -13.12 -3.00
C CYS A 37 -17.28 -12.46 -1.98
N PHE A 38 -16.65 -13.26 -1.11
CA PHE A 38 -15.67 -12.77 -0.14
C PHE A 38 -14.39 -12.23 -0.82
N VAL A 39 -13.88 -12.92 -1.85
CA VAL A 39 -12.72 -12.44 -2.63
C VAL A 39 -13.04 -11.12 -3.33
N LEU A 40 -14.22 -11.01 -3.95
CA LEU A 40 -14.70 -9.78 -4.57
C LEU A 40 -14.76 -8.62 -3.57
N ALA A 41 -15.33 -8.83 -2.38
CA ALA A 41 -15.40 -7.80 -1.35
C ALA A 41 -14.02 -7.30 -0.91
N ILE A 42 -13.04 -8.20 -0.78
CA ILE A 42 -11.64 -7.85 -0.48
C ILE A 42 -11.02 -7.03 -1.63
N TRP A 43 -11.24 -7.43 -2.88
CA TRP A 43 -10.69 -6.72 -4.04
C TRP A 43 -11.34 -5.37 -4.29
N TYR A 44 -12.65 -5.23 -4.09
CA TYR A 44 -13.31 -3.93 -4.10
C TYR A 44 -12.79 -3.01 -2.99
N SER A 45 -12.51 -3.56 -1.80
CA SER A 45 -11.89 -2.81 -0.71
C SER A 45 -10.45 -2.37 -1.04
N SER A 46 -9.66 -3.24 -1.68
CA SER A 46 -8.35 -2.89 -2.22
C SER A 46 -8.43 -1.74 -3.21
N LEU A 47 -9.37 -1.81 -4.15
CA LEU A 47 -9.58 -0.81 -5.19
C LEU A 47 -9.97 0.54 -4.57
N LEU A 48 -10.91 0.53 -3.60
CA LEU A 48 -11.32 1.72 -2.87
C LEU A 48 -10.13 2.40 -2.18
N LEU A 49 -9.33 1.63 -1.43
CA LEU A 49 -8.14 2.14 -0.76
C LEU A 49 -7.10 2.72 -1.74
N SER A 50 -6.96 2.11 -2.92
CA SER A 50 -6.07 2.63 -3.97
C SER A 50 -6.56 3.98 -4.52
N ILE A 51 -7.86 4.11 -4.82
CA ILE A 51 -8.46 5.38 -5.26
C ILE A 51 -8.31 6.46 -4.19
N THR A 52 -8.55 6.13 -2.92
CA THR A 52 -8.37 7.07 -1.82
C THR A 52 -6.89 7.49 -1.69
N SER A 53 -5.94 6.56 -1.86
CA SER A 53 -4.50 6.88 -1.92
C SER A 53 -4.17 7.88 -3.03
N ILE A 54 -4.70 7.69 -4.25
CA ILE A 54 -4.54 8.63 -5.37
C ILE A 54 -5.07 10.01 -4.99
N GLY A 55 -6.27 10.07 -4.41
CA GLY A 55 -6.89 11.32 -3.97
C GLY A 55 -6.05 12.05 -2.92
N SER A 56 -5.60 11.35 -1.89
CA SER A 56 -4.75 11.92 -0.83
C SER A 56 -3.38 12.38 -1.37
N ALA A 57 -2.73 11.59 -2.22
CA ALA A 57 -1.46 11.98 -2.85
C ALA A 57 -1.63 13.22 -3.73
N THR A 58 -2.71 13.30 -4.51
CA THR A 58 -3.02 14.44 -5.38
C THR A 58 -3.25 15.71 -4.54
N GLN A 59 -4.04 15.62 -3.47
CA GLN A 59 -4.27 16.75 -2.57
C GLN A 59 -2.96 17.24 -1.94
N GLN A 60 -2.07 16.34 -1.53
CA GLN A 60 -0.77 16.69 -0.98
C GLN A 60 0.14 17.35 -2.03
N ILE A 61 0.15 16.87 -3.27
CA ILE A 61 0.92 17.49 -4.36
C ILE A 61 0.42 18.91 -4.64
N VAL A 62 -0.90 19.12 -4.74
CA VAL A 62 -1.49 20.45 -4.99
C VAL A 62 -1.19 21.41 -3.85
N ALA A 63 -1.35 20.96 -2.60
CA ALA A 63 -1.03 21.77 -1.42
C ALA A 63 0.45 22.17 -1.40
N LEU A 64 1.35 21.23 -1.72
CA LEU A 64 2.78 21.48 -1.76
C LEU A 64 3.17 22.40 -2.93
N ASN A 65 2.53 22.25 -4.09
CA ASN A 65 2.72 23.13 -5.23
C ASN A 65 2.29 24.57 -4.92
N ARG A 66 1.14 24.73 -4.24
CA ARG A 66 0.67 26.03 -3.78
C ARG A 66 1.61 26.67 -2.74
N LEU A 67 2.23 25.86 -1.87
CA LEU A 67 3.22 26.37 -0.91
C LEU A 67 4.54 26.74 -1.59
N ALA A 68 4.94 26.00 -2.64
CA ALA A 68 6.17 26.26 -3.40
C ALA A 68 6.13 27.58 -4.19
N THR A 69 4.94 28.09 -4.54
CA THR A 69 4.80 29.38 -5.24
C THR A 69 4.96 30.60 -4.32
N TYR A 70 5.05 30.43 -2.99
CA TYR A 70 5.30 31.54 -2.08
C TYR A 70 6.81 31.80 -1.92
N PRO A 71 7.26 33.08 -1.89
CA PRO A 71 8.68 33.43 -1.76
C PRO A 71 9.34 32.84 -0.50
N ASN A 72 8.59 32.61 0.58
CA ASN A 72 9.05 31.97 1.83
C ASN A 72 8.44 30.57 2.03
N GLY A 73 8.07 29.86 0.96
CA GLY A 73 7.35 28.59 1.03
C GLY A 73 8.07 27.49 1.83
N LEU A 74 9.40 27.44 1.75
CA LEU A 74 10.21 26.45 2.48
C LEU A 74 10.17 26.69 4.00
N GLU A 75 10.22 27.96 4.43
CA GLU A 75 10.10 28.33 5.84
C GLU A 75 8.69 28.02 6.36
N MET A 76 7.67 28.30 5.57
CA MET A 76 6.28 27.97 5.89
C MET A 76 6.07 26.45 6.05
N ILE A 77 6.66 25.62 5.18
CA ILE A 77 6.61 24.16 5.32
C ILE A 77 7.31 23.70 6.59
N ARG A 78 8.47 24.31 6.91
CA ARG A 78 9.25 23.97 8.11
C ARG A 78 8.52 24.38 9.39
N TRP A 79 7.84 25.52 9.37
CA TRP A 79 7.01 26.02 10.47
C TRP A 79 5.73 25.20 10.62
N LEU A 80 5.10 24.82 9.51
CA LEU A 80 3.98 23.88 9.51
C LEU A 80 4.40 22.57 10.14
N LEU A 81 5.54 21.99 9.77
CA LEU A 81 6.02 20.72 10.32
C LEU A 81 6.42 20.79 11.80
N ALA A 82 6.71 21.98 12.32
CA ALA A 82 7.20 22.17 13.66
C ALA A 82 6.10 22.12 14.71
N LYS A 83 6.47 21.66 15.91
CA LYS A 83 5.63 21.75 17.11
C LYS A 83 5.55 23.22 17.56
N ASP A 84 4.36 23.69 17.94
CA ASP A 84 4.10 25.06 18.44
C ASP A 84 4.96 25.46 19.66
N GLN A 85 5.54 24.46 20.35
CA GLN A 85 6.36 24.70 21.53
C GLN A 85 7.81 24.32 21.22
N PRO A 86 8.71 25.31 21.03
CA PRO A 86 10.14 25.03 20.98
C PRO A 86 10.55 24.49 22.36
N ASP A 87 11.06 23.27 22.40
CA ASP A 87 11.79 22.80 23.58
C ASP A 87 13.08 23.64 23.64
N ILE A 88 13.22 24.48 24.67
CA ILE A 88 14.46 25.21 24.95
C ILE A 88 15.41 24.20 25.59
N GLU A 89 15.97 23.34 24.76
CA GLU A 89 17.09 22.48 25.14
C GLU A 89 18.32 23.05 24.42
N ASP A 90 19.13 23.80 25.18
CA ASP A 90 20.50 24.15 24.86
C ASP A 90 20.70 25.03 23.60
N SER A 91 20.40 26.33 23.70
CA SER A 91 20.80 27.44 22.79
C SER A 91 20.60 27.27 21.27
N ARG A 92 19.99 26.17 20.80
CA ARG A 92 19.57 25.91 19.42
C ARG A 92 18.09 25.61 19.45
N GLN A 93 17.30 26.41 18.74
CA GLN A 93 15.89 26.09 18.49
C GLN A 93 15.83 24.82 17.62
N VAL A 94 15.76 23.65 18.25
CA VAL A 94 15.51 22.39 17.55
C VAL A 94 13.99 22.26 17.38
N LEU A 95 13.46 22.68 16.23
CA LEU A 95 12.06 22.49 15.89
C LEU A 95 11.77 20.97 15.81
N LYS A 96 11.18 20.40 16.87
CA LYS A 96 10.71 19.01 16.84
C LYS A 96 9.50 18.90 15.91
N PRO A 97 9.47 17.94 14.97
CA PRO A 97 8.35 17.79 14.07
C PRO A 97 7.11 17.26 14.79
N ARG A 98 5.93 17.79 14.48
CA ARG A 98 4.65 17.39 15.09
C ARG A 98 4.25 16.00 14.59
N SER A 99 4.16 15.02 15.49
CA SER A 99 3.89 13.61 15.15
C SER A 99 2.59 13.40 14.36
N SER A 100 1.55 14.23 14.57
CA SER A 100 0.29 14.13 13.84
C SER A 100 0.42 14.51 12.36
N GLN A 101 1.31 15.46 12.02
CA GLN A 101 1.58 15.82 10.64
C GLN A 101 2.45 14.79 9.95
N LEU A 102 3.42 14.22 10.67
CA LEU A 102 4.18 13.06 10.20
C LEU A 102 3.25 11.92 9.78
N TRP A 103 2.22 11.63 10.60
CA TRP A 103 1.18 10.66 10.25
C TRP A 103 0.41 11.06 9.00
N LEU A 104 -0.06 12.31 8.93
CA LEU A 104 -0.82 12.82 7.79
C LEU A 104 -0.03 12.74 6.48
N TRP A 105 1.28 13.00 6.52
CA TRP A 105 2.19 12.90 5.37
C TRP A 105 2.45 11.47 4.92
N GLN A 106 2.38 10.50 5.84
CA GLN A 106 2.55 9.08 5.51
C GLN A 106 1.26 8.39 5.06
N LEU A 107 0.10 9.04 5.15
CA LEU A 107 -1.20 8.45 4.82
C LEU A 107 -1.28 7.86 3.41
N PRO A 108 -0.93 8.58 2.31
CA PRO A 108 -1.02 8.00 0.97
C PRO A 108 -0.18 6.72 0.83
N ILE A 109 1.02 6.72 1.43
CA ILE A 109 1.94 5.57 1.39
C ILE A 109 1.37 4.40 2.19
N SER A 110 0.78 4.65 3.36
CA SER A 110 0.15 3.59 4.16
C SER A 110 -1.08 3.01 3.48
N LEU A 111 -1.95 3.85 2.90
CA LEU A 111 -3.13 3.38 2.17
C LEU A 111 -2.73 2.53 0.96
N GLN A 112 -1.70 2.95 0.21
CA GLN A 112 -1.20 2.20 -0.92
C GLN A 112 -0.67 0.82 -0.53
N LYS A 113 0.10 0.74 0.56
CA LYS A 113 0.60 -0.54 1.08
C LYS A 113 -0.55 -1.46 1.50
N THR A 114 -1.54 -0.93 2.21
CA THR A 114 -2.71 -1.70 2.65
C THR A 114 -3.54 -2.20 1.47
N SER A 115 -3.74 -1.38 0.43
CA SER A 115 -4.39 -1.81 -0.82
C SER A 115 -3.67 -2.99 -1.46
N LEU A 116 -2.34 -2.90 -1.60
CA LEU A 116 -1.54 -3.99 -2.16
C LEU A 116 -1.66 -5.28 -1.34
N TYR A 117 -1.64 -5.18 0.00
CA TYR A 117 -1.80 -6.34 0.87
C TYR A 117 -3.20 -6.96 0.78
N LEU A 118 -4.26 -6.16 0.70
CA LEU A 118 -5.62 -6.66 0.52
C LEU A 118 -5.77 -7.37 -0.83
N PHE A 119 -5.23 -6.78 -1.91
CA PHE A 119 -5.24 -7.41 -3.22
C PHE A 119 -4.50 -8.76 -3.20
N ALA A 120 -3.29 -8.80 -2.65
CA ALA A 120 -2.51 -10.02 -2.51
C ALA A 120 -3.24 -11.07 -1.67
N THR A 121 -3.86 -10.66 -0.55
CA THR A 121 -4.65 -11.55 0.31
C THR A 121 -5.83 -12.15 -0.45
N GLY A 122 -6.54 -11.36 -1.26
CA GLY A 122 -7.61 -11.89 -2.10
C GLY A 122 -7.12 -12.90 -3.15
N LEU A 123 -5.90 -12.74 -3.69
CA LEU A 123 -5.29 -13.76 -4.55
C LEU A 123 -5.02 -15.06 -3.80
N PHE A 124 -4.48 -15.00 -2.58
CA PHE A 124 -4.32 -16.18 -1.73
C PHE A 124 -5.67 -16.87 -1.51
N VAL A 125 -6.68 -16.14 -1.06
CA VAL A 125 -8.00 -16.72 -0.80
C VAL A 125 -8.60 -17.32 -2.07
N LEU A 126 -8.43 -16.69 -3.24
CA LEU A 126 -8.90 -17.23 -4.51
C LEU A 126 -8.21 -18.56 -4.85
N VAL A 127 -6.88 -18.65 -4.76
CA VAL A 127 -6.15 -19.91 -5.04
C VAL A 127 -6.58 -21.01 -4.08
N TYR A 128 -6.70 -20.72 -2.78
CA TYR A 128 -7.10 -21.71 -1.80
C TYR A 128 -8.59 -22.08 -1.90
N SER A 129 -9.46 -21.18 -2.37
CA SER A 129 -10.88 -21.46 -2.59
C SER A 129 -11.14 -22.46 -3.72
N ARG A 130 -10.17 -22.62 -4.64
CA ARG A 130 -10.24 -23.61 -5.73
C ARG A 130 -10.09 -25.04 -5.26
N ILE A 131 -9.70 -25.25 -4.00
CA ILE A 131 -9.49 -26.57 -3.43
C ILE A 131 -10.85 -27.12 -2.95
N PRO A 132 -11.32 -28.25 -3.49
CA PRO A 132 -12.52 -28.90 -3.00
C PRO A 132 -12.26 -29.46 -1.60
N THR A 133 -12.83 -28.81 -0.58
CA THR A 133 -12.87 -29.27 0.81
C THR A 133 -13.76 -30.50 0.91
N GLY A 134 -13.23 -31.69 0.60
CA GLY A 134 -13.97 -32.95 0.76
C GLY A 134 -13.60 -34.12 -0.16
N SER A 135 -12.62 -33.98 -1.05
CA SER A 135 -12.16 -35.12 -1.87
C SER A 135 -11.02 -35.87 -1.19
N GLU A 136 -11.16 -37.19 -1.03
CA GLU A 136 -10.18 -38.10 -0.40
C GLU A 136 -8.84 -38.20 -1.17
N HIS A 137 -8.73 -37.56 -2.33
CA HIS A 137 -7.52 -37.50 -3.12
C HIS A 137 -7.32 -36.10 -3.70
N TRP A 138 -6.26 -35.44 -3.24
CA TRP A 138 -5.82 -34.18 -3.82
C TRP A 138 -5.37 -34.46 -5.25
N SER A 139 -5.98 -33.83 -6.24
CA SER A 139 -5.47 -33.94 -7.61
C SER A 139 -4.05 -33.38 -7.64
N THR A 140 -3.12 -34.12 -8.28
CA THR A 140 -1.72 -33.70 -8.45
C THR A 140 -1.63 -32.30 -9.07
N ASN A 141 -2.62 -31.89 -9.86
CA ASN A 141 -2.67 -30.56 -10.48
C ASN A 141 -2.97 -29.45 -9.48
N ASP A 142 -3.91 -29.65 -8.54
CA ASP A 142 -4.26 -28.63 -7.54
C ASP A 142 -3.08 -28.38 -6.59
N THR A 143 -2.40 -29.46 -6.20
CA THR A 143 -1.21 -29.39 -5.35
C THR A 143 -0.07 -28.61 -6.02
N LYS A 144 0.14 -28.80 -7.34
CA LYS A 144 1.14 -28.06 -8.12
C LYS A 144 0.83 -26.57 -8.17
N ILE A 145 -0.43 -26.19 -8.39
CA ILE A 145 -0.86 -24.79 -8.48
C ILE A 145 -0.58 -24.06 -7.16
N ILE A 146 -0.93 -24.67 -6.02
CA ILE A 146 -0.70 -24.09 -4.69
C ILE A 146 0.79 -23.98 -4.40
N ALA A 147 1.58 -25.00 -4.73
CA ALA A 147 3.02 -25.00 -4.50
C ALA A 147 3.72 -23.89 -5.29
N ILE A 148 3.37 -23.73 -6.58
CA ILE A 148 3.93 -22.69 -7.43
C ILE A 148 3.54 -21.30 -6.91
N PHE A 149 2.27 -21.10 -6.57
CA PHE A 149 1.79 -19.82 -6.03
C PHE A 149 2.44 -19.47 -4.69
N SER A 150 2.54 -20.44 -3.78
CA SER A 150 3.16 -20.26 -2.46
C SER A 150 4.66 -19.98 -2.58
N CYS A 151 5.36 -20.63 -3.53
CA CYS A 151 6.76 -20.36 -3.81
C CYS A 151 6.98 -18.94 -4.35
N ALA A 152 6.16 -18.52 -5.32
CA ALA A 152 6.21 -17.16 -5.87
C ALA A 152 5.90 -16.09 -4.80
N ALA A 153 4.93 -16.37 -3.92
CA ALA A 153 4.59 -15.46 -2.84
C ALA A 153 5.67 -15.42 -1.75
N ALA A 154 6.25 -16.56 -1.37
CA ALA A 154 7.37 -16.62 -0.43
C ALA A 154 8.60 -15.88 -0.96
N TYR A 155 8.90 -16.04 -2.25
CA TYR A 155 9.97 -15.29 -2.91
C TYR A 155 9.71 -13.78 -2.88
N SER A 156 8.49 -13.36 -3.19
CA SER A 156 8.09 -11.95 -3.18
C SER A 156 8.15 -11.34 -1.77
N LEU A 157 7.67 -12.08 -0.76
CA LEU A 157 7.71 -11.66 0.64
C LEU A 157 9.14 -11.59 1.16
N SER A 158 9.99 -12.56 0.80
CA SER A 158 11.41 -12.56 1.17
C SER A 158 12.13 -11.35 0.59
N ASN A 159 11.90 -11.02 -0.69
CA ASN A 159 12.47 -9.82 -1.30
C ASN A 159 11.99 -8.54 -0.60
N TYR A 160 10.71 -8.47 -0.21
CA TYR A 160 10.18 -7.35 0.53
C TYR A 160 10.80 -7.20 1.92
N LEU A 161 10.93 -8.31 2.66
CA LEU A 161 11.54 -8.34 4.00
C LEU A 161 13.04 -8.02 3.94
N ILE A 162 13.77 -8.55 2.96
CA ILE A 162 15.19 -8.23 2.77
C ILE A 162 15.36 -6.75 2.46
N THR A 163 14.52 -6.19 1.58
CA THR A 163 14.57 -4.77 1.20
C THR A 163 14.27 -3.86 2.40
N SER A 164 13.22 -4.19 3.16
CA SER A 164 12.86 -3.42 4.35
C SER A 164 13.92 -3.56 5.46
N ALA A 165 14.37 -4.77 5.77
CA ALA A 165 15.43 -5.00 6.76
C ALA A 165 16.74 -4.31 6.39
N ARG A 166 17.18 -4.38 5.12
CA ARG A 166 18.38 -3.69 4.63
C ARG A 166 18.28 -2.17 4.79
N LEU A 167 17.13 -1.58 4.46
CA LEU A 167 16.91 -0.14 4.62
C LEU A 167 16.87 0.29 6.09
N TYR A 168 16.34 -0.53 6.99
CA TYR A 168 16.33 -0.24 8.43
C TYR A 168 17.71 -0.39 9.06
N TYR A 169 18.46 -1.45 8.72
CA TYR A 169 19.80 -1.70 9.29
C TYR A 169 20.86 -0.73 8.79
N ILE A 170 20.69 -0.14 7.59
CA ILE A 170 21.63 0.86 7.08
C ILE A 170 21.48 2.24 7.76
N ASN A 171 20.37 2.46 8.46
CA ASN A 171 20.05 3.71 9.17
C ASN A 171 20.24 3.62 10.69
N SER A 172 20.63 2.47 11.24
CA SER A 172 21.13 2.37 12.61
C SER A 172 22.65 2.52 12.59
N PRO A 173 23.23 3.59 13.19
CA PRO A 173 24.68 3.70 13.36
C PRO A 173 25.25 2.55 14.20
#